data_AF-A0A349AXQ4-F1
#
_entry.id   AF-A0A349AXQ4-F1
#
_cell.length_a   1.000
_cell.length_b   1.000
_cell.length_c   1.000
_cell.angle_alpha   90.00
_cell.angle_beta   90.00
_cell.angle_gamma   90.00
#
_symmetry.space_group_name_H-M   'P 1'
#
loop_
_entity.id
_entity.type
_entity.pdbx_description
1 polymer ?
#
loop_
_entity_poly.entity_id
_entity_poly.type
_entity_poly.pdbx_seq_one_letter_code
_entity_poly.pdbx_strand_id
1 'polypeptide(L)'
;MWSLILVVIVLTILRQWSAFKATLTTRTAVIACALGGLILSINWTVYAYAVSNQAVIQGALGYYINPLVTVFLAVVLLRERLRPLQWVALAIAGLAVVILTVGYGRIPWIALVLGVTFAFYGLTKKLGKAPPLEAVGIETGAMFIPALILLGVLAQRQQLTTTQQGIGTTALLMGLGILTVIPLLLFGYATPKV
;
A
#
# COMPACT_ATOMS: atom_id res chain seq x y z
N MET A 1 7.41 5.01 9.91
CA MET A 1 7.70 5.47 11.29
C MET A 1 6.84 6.65 11.70
N TRP A 2 6.88 7.79 10.99
CA TRP A 2 6.02 8.95 11.30
C TRP A 2 4.52 8.65 11.26
N SER A 3 4.08 7.83 10.30
CA SER A 3 2.69 7.34 10.23
C SER A 3 2.27 6.55 11.48
N LEU A 4 3.16 5.75 12.08
CA LEU A 4 2.86 5.01 13.31
C LEU A 4 2.67 5.96 14.49
N ILE A 5 3.52 6.98 14.61
CA ILE A 5 3.39 8.02 15.64
C ILE A 5 2.03 8.72 15.51
N LEU A 6 1.66 9.12 14.30
CA LEU A 6 0.37 9.75 14.05
C LEU A 6 -0.80 8.83 14.42
N VAL A 7 -0.74 7.54 14.07
CA VAL A 7 -1.79 6.58 14.42
C VAL A 7 -1.91 6.42 15.94
N VAL A 8 -0.79 6.35 16.67
CA VAL A 8 -0.78 6.30 18.14
C VAL A 8 -1.43 7.54 18.75
N ILE A 9 -1.13 8.73 18.21
CA ILE A 9 -1.75 9.99 18.64
C ILE A 9 -3.26 9.93 18.40
N VAL A 10 -3.70 9.53 17.21
CA VAL A 10 -5.12 9.44 16.85
C VAL A 10 -5.86 8.42 17.74
N LEU A 11 -5.28 7.23 17.97
CA LEU A 11 -5.83 6.23 18.88
C LEU A 11 -5.99 6.75 20.31
N THR A 12 -5.05 7.58 20.76
CA THR A 12 -5.07 8.19 22.09
C THR A 12 -6.15 9.26 22.21
N ILE A 13 -6.25 10.16 21.23
CA ILE A 13 -7.27 11.22 21.19
C ILE A 13 -8.67 10.61 21.12
N LEU A 14 -8.86 9.60 20.26
CA LEU A 14 -10.16 8.92 20.08
C LEU A 14 -10.45 7.87 21.17
N ARG A 15 -9.49 7.61 22.08
CA ARG A 15 -9.59 6.61 23.16
C ARG A 15 -9.97 5.20 22.68
N GLN A 16 -9.57 4.83 21.46
CA GLN A 16 -9.94 3.55 20.82
C GLN A 16 -8.98 2.40 21.16
N TRP A 17 -8.12 2.55 22.17
CA TRP A 17 -7.16 1.53 22.58
C TRP A 17 -7.79 0.16 22.93
N SER A 18 -9.00 0.16 23.49
CA SER A 18 -9.73 -1.09 23.78
C SER A 18 -10.11 -1.84 22.49
N ALA A 19 -10.66 -1.13 21.50
CA ALA A 19 -11.02 -1.69 20.19
C ALA A 19 -9.78 -2.16 19.41
N PHE A 20 -8.68 -1.40 19.49
CA PHE A 20 -7.40 -1.80 18.93
C PHE A 20 -6.89 -3.12 19.53
N LYS A 21 -6.89 -3.25 20.86
CA LYS A 21 -6.49 -4.48 21.54
C LYS A 21 -7.41 -5.66 21.21
N ALA A 22 -8.72 -5.43 21.07
CA ALA A 22 -9.67 -6.45 20.64
C ALA A 22 -9.39 -6.92 19.20
N THR A 23 -8.93 -6.03 18.32
CA THR A 23 -8.53 -6.42 16.95
C THR A 23 -7.26 -7.28 16.96
N LEU A 24 -6.32 -7.01 17.89
CA LEU A 24 -5.09 -7.79 18.04
C LEU A 24 -5.31 -9.24 18.50
N THR A 25 -6.44 -9.55 19.14
CA THR A 25 -6.76 -10.95 19.50
C THR A 25 -7.28 -11.76 18.31
N THR A 26 -7.70 -11.09 17.24
CA THR A 26 -8.20 -11.75 16.03
C THR A 26 -7.04 -12.07 15.10
N ARG A 27 -6.56 -13.33 15.16
CA ARG A 27 -5.39 -13.79 14.38
C ARG A 27 -5.49 -13.48 12.88
N THR A 28 -6.66 -13.70 12.28
CA THR A 28 -6.90 -13.43 10.86
C THR A 28 -6.73 -11.95 10.52
N ALA A 29 -7.26 -11.05 11.37
CA ALA A 29 -7.12 -9.61 11.20
C ALA A 29 -5.65 -9.16 11.30
N VAL A 30 -4.94 -9.64 12.32
CA VAL A 30 -3.53 -9.32 12.53
C VAL A 30 -2.67 -9.78 11.36
N ILE A 31 -2.81 -11.03 10.92
CA ILE A 31 -2.03 -11.58 9.81
C ILE A 31 -2.34 -10.83 8.52
N ALA A 32 -3.62 -10.60 8.22
CA ALA A 32 -4.02 -9.91 7.00
C ALA A 32 -3.48 -8.47 6.98
N CYS A 33 -3.64 -7.70 8.07
CA CYS A 33 -3.11 -6.35 8.16
C CYS A 33 -1.58 -6.30 8.14
N ALA A 34 -0.89 -7.24 8.81
CA ALA A 34 0.57 -7.29 8.76
C ALA A 34 1.08 -7.57 7.33
N LEU A 35 0.46 -8.51 6.63
CA LEU A 35 0.75 -8.76 5.22
C LEU A 35 0.43 -7.54 4.35
N GLY A 36 -0.71 -6.87 4.61
CA GLY A 36 -1.09 -5.63 3.95
C GLY A 36 -0.01 -4.55 4.08
N GLY A 37 0.54 -4.36 5.27
CA GLY A 37 1.62 -3.40 5.52
C GLY A 37 2.92 -3.75 4.78
N LEU A 38 3.29 -5.03 4.73
CA LEU A 38 4.46 -5.49 3.96
C LEU A 38 4.26 -5.28 2.45
N ILE A 39 3.08 -5.62 1.93
CA ILE A 39 2.74 -5.42 0.51
C ILE A 39 2.75 -3.93 0.16
N LEU A 40 2.20 -3.09 1.04
CA LEU A 40 2.23 -1.64 0.90
C LEU A 40 3.67 -1.09 0.91
N SER A 41 4.56 -1.70 1.70
CA SER A 41 5.99 -1.35 1.69
C SER A 41 6.63 -1.63 0.34
N ILE A 42 6.39 -2.82 -0.24
CA ILE A 42 6.89 -3.20 -1.56
C ILE A 42 6.36 -2.20 -2.61
N ASN A 43 5.07 -1.89 -2.56
CA ASN A 43 4.45 -0.93 -3.48
C ASN A 43 5.15 0.43 -3.44
N TRP A 44 5.36 0.98 -2.24
CA TRP A 44 6.06 2.26 -2.06
C TRP A 44 7.52 2.21 -2.52
N THR A 45 8.25 1.14 -2.23
CA THR A 45 9.64 0.98 -2.68
C THR A 45 9.74 0.94 -4.20
N VAL A 46 8.85 0.21 -4.87
CA VAL A 46 8.79 0.13 -6.34
C VAL A 46 8.42 1.48 -6.95
N TYR A 47 7.48 2.21 -6.35
CA TYR A 47 7.15 3.56 -6.79
C TYR A 47 8.32 4.53 -6.62
N ALA A 48 9.00 4.51 -5.47
CA ALA A 48 10.20 5.31 -5.24
C ALA A 48 11.31 4.98 -6.25
N TYR A 49 11.52 3.70 -6.54
CA TYR A 49 12.42 3.25 -7.60
C TYR A 49 12.02 3.81 -8.97
N ALA A 50 10.72 3.80 -9.30
CA ALA A 50 10.23 4.34 -10.56
C ALA A 50 10.54 5.84 -10.70
N VAL A 51 10.35 6.62 -9.63
CA VAL A 51 10.67 8.05 -9.60
C VAL A 51 12.17 8.28 -9.76
N SER A 52 13.00 7.54 -9.00
CA SER A 52 14.46 7.68 -9.06
C SER A 52 15.07 7.29 -10.42
N ASN A 53 14.43 6.39 -11.17
CA ASN A 53 14.90 5.92 -12.48
C ASN A 53 14.17 6.59 -13.67
N GLN A 54 13.52 7.74 -13.45
CA GLN A 54 12.74 8.47 -14.46
C GLN A 54 11.65 7.62 -15.16
N ALA A 55 11.21 6.54 -14.53
CA ALA A 55 10.14 5.66 -14.99
C ALA A 55 8.77 6.07 -14.40
N VAL A 56 8.58 7.36 -14.10
CA VAL A 56 7.36 7.91 -13.50
C VAL A 56 6.12 7.57 -14.33
N ILE A 57 6.24 7.54 -15.66
CA ILE A 57 5.13 7.18 -16.54
C ILE A 57 4.69 5.73 -16.30
N GLN A 58 5.61 4.79 -16.06
CA GLN A 58 5.23 3.42 -15.67
C GLN A 58 4.53 3.40 -14.31
N GLY A 59 4.95 4.27 -13.38
CA GLY A 59 4.26 4.46 -12.10
C GLY A 59 2.80 4.88 -12.28
N ALA A 60 2.55 5.91 -13.09
CA ALA A 60 1.20 6.38 -13.41
C ALA A 60 0.37 5.30 -14.14
N LEU A 61 0.97 4.57 -15.07
CA LEU A 61 0.34 3.44 -15.76
C LEU A 61 -0.05 2.32 -14.80
N GLY A 62 0.76 2.06 -13.77
CA GLY A 62 0.43 1.10 -12.72
C GLY A 62 -0.90 1.43 -12.05
N TYR A 63 -1.14 2.70 -11.72
CA TYR A 63 -2.41 3.14 -11.13
C TYR A 63 -3.62 2.98 -12.07
N TYR A 64 -3.44 3.12 -13.38
CA TYR A 64 -4.50 2.79 -14.35
C TYR A 64 -4.76 1.28 -14.44
N ILE A 65 -3.73 0.46 -14.26
CA ILE A 65 -3.81 -1.00 -14.27
C ILE A 65 -4.39 -1.55 -12.95
N ASN A 66 -4.26 -0.83 -11.83
CA ASN A 66 -4.70 -1.27 -10.50
C ASN A 66 -6.16 -1.79 -10.46
N PRO A 67 -7.20 -1.07 -10.95
CA PRO A 67 -8.58 -1.57 -10.89
C PRO A 67 -8.76 -2.89 -11.63
N LEU A 68 -7.99 -3.09 -12.71
CA LEU A 68 -8.08 -4.23 -13.62
C LEU A 68 -7.53 -5.48 -12.96
N VAL A 69 -6.33 -5.35 -12.37
CA VAL A 69 -5.69 -6.43 -11.62
C VAL A 69 -6.48 -6.75 -10.35
N THR A 70 -7.04 -5.74 -9.69
CA THR A 70 -7.87 -5.93 -8.49
C THR A 70 -9.15 -6.71 -8.80
N VAL A 71 -9.86 -6.35 -9.88
CA VAL A 71 -11.06 -7.07 -10.32
C VAL A 71 -10.70 -8.49 -10.75
N PHE A 72 -9.64 -8.68 -11.56
CA PHE A 72 -9.18 -10.00 -11.97
C PHE A 72 -8.87 -10.90 -10.77
N LEU A 73 -8.13 -10.38 -9.79
CA LEU A 73 -7.75 -11.09 -8.58
C LEU A 73 -8.96 -11.41 -7.70
N ALA A 74 -9.96 -10.52 -7.62
CA ALA A 74 -11.23 -10.80 -6.96
C ALA A 74 -12.00 -11.95 -7.62
N VAL A 75 -12.03 -12.03 -8.95
CA VAL A 75 -12.69 -13.14 -9.66
C VAL A 75 -11.98 -14.46 -9.42
N VAL A 76 -10.65 -14.47 -9.56
CA VAL A 76 -9.87 -15.71 -9.48
C VAL A 76 -9.81 -16.24 -8.04
N LEU A 77 -9.57 -15.37 -7.06
CA LEU A 77 -9.37 -15.77 -5.66
C LEU A 77 -10.66 -15.76 -4.84
N LEU A 78 -11.54 -14.76 -5.02
CA LEU A 78 -12.79 -14.65 -4.26
C LEU A 78 -13.97 -15.31 -4.97
N ARG A 79 -13.78 -15.80 -6.21
CA ARG A 79 -14.81 -16.44 -7.04
C ARG A 79 -16.05 -15.57 -7.23
N GLU A 80 -15.85 -14.26 -7.26
CA GLU A 80 -16.94 -13.31 -7.49
C GLU A 80 -17.41 -13.39 -8.95
N ARG A 81 -18.73 -13.46 -9.13
CA ARG A 81 -19.33 -13.52 -10.46
C ARG A 81 -19.35 -12.12 -11.06
N LEU A 82 -18.54 -11.90 -12.09
CA LEU A 82 -18.56 -10.65 -12.83
C LEU A 82 -19.83 -10.51 -13.66
N ARG A 83 -20.32 -9.27 -13.73
CA ARG A 83 -21.31 -8.88 -14.73
C ARG A 83 -20.65 -8.88 -16.12
N PRO A 84 -21.38 -9.17 -17.21
CA PRO A 84 -20.82 -9.19 -18.56
C PRO A 84 -20.06 -7.91 -18.95
N LEU A 85 -20.52 -6.74 -18.50
CA LEU A 85 -19.84 -5.46 -18.70
C LEU A 85 -18.46 -5.36 -18.02
N GLN A 86 -18.24 -6.05 -16.89
CA GLN A 86 -16.94 -6.07 -16.22
C GLN A 86 -15.93 -6.94 -16.99
N TRP A 87 -16.38 -7.99 -17.69
CA TRP A 87 -15.55 -8.76 -18.62
C TRP A 87 -15.09 -7.90 -19.80
N VAL A 88 -15.99 -7.07 -20.34
CA VAL A 88 -15.63 -6.12 -21.41
C VAL A 88 -14.60 -5.11 -20.91
N ALA A 89 -14.79 -4.56 -19.70
CA ALA A 89 -13.81 -3.66 -19.09
C ALA A 89 -12.43 -4.32 -18.90
N LEU A 90 -12.40 -5.58 -18.46
CA LEU A 90 -11.17 -6.36 -18.30
C LEU A 90 -10.48 -6.66 -19.65
N ALA A 91 -11.24 -6.87 -20.72
CA ALA A 91 -10.69 -7.08 -22.06
C ALA A 91 -10.06 -5.79 -22.63
N ILE A 92 -10.77 -4.66 -22.54
CA ILE A 92 -10.28 -3.34 -22.98
C ILE A 92 -8.99 -2.97 -22.22
N ALA A 93 -8.97 -3.27 -20.94
CA ALA A 93 -7.83 -3.12 -20.06
C ALA A 93 -6.61 -3.96 -20.46
N GLY A 94 -6.82 -5.26 -20.72
CA GLY A 94 -5.77 -6.13 -21.24
C GLY A 94 -5.20 -5.60 -22.56
N LEU A 95 -6.08 -5.10 -23.44
CA LEU A 95 -5.67 -4.46 -24.69
C LEU A 95 -4.82 -3.21 -24.46
N ALA A 96 -5.18 -2.36 -23.49
CA ALA A 96 -4.37 -1.19 -23.12
C ALA A 96 -2.96 -1.59 -22.67
N VAL A 97 -2.81 -2.64 -21.86
CA VAL A 97 -1.50 -3.16 -21.45
C VAL A 97 -0.69 -3.67 -22.64
N VAL A 98 -1.32 -4.34 -23.60
CA VAL A 98 -0.66 -4.81 -24.84
C VAL A 98 -0.21 -3.63 -25.68
N ILE A 99 -1.07 -2.66 -25.96
CA ILE A 99 -0.74 -1.45 -26.73
C ILE A 99 0.44 -0.73 -26.09
N LEU A 100 0.44 -0.57 -24.76
CA LEU A 100 1.53 0.06 -24.03
C LEU A 100 2.81 -0.77 -24.11
N THR A 101 2.74 -2.08 -23.97
CA THR A 101 3.92 -2.97 -24.05
C THR A 101 4.57 -2.88 -25.44
N VAL A 102 3.77 -2.86 -26.50
CA VAL A 102 4.24 -2.68 -27.87
C VAL A 102 4.80 -1.27 -28.08
N GLY A 103 4.09 -0.23 -27.64
CA GLY A 103 4.52 1.16 -27.80
C GLY A 103 5.78 1.52 -27.02
N TYR A 104 5.98 0.95 -25.83
CA TYR A 104 7.21 1.14 -25.04
C TYR A 104 8.38 0.25 -25.50
N GLY A 105 8.12 -0.78 -26.32
CA GLY A 105 9.13 -1.77 -26.73
C GLY A 105 9.67 -2.62 -25.57
N ARG A 106 9.09 -2.51 -24.37
CA ARG A 106 9.48 -3.23 -23.16
C ARG A 106 8.27 -3.47 -22.27
N ILE A 107 8.27 -4.60 -21.57
CA ILE A 107 7.19 -4.95 -20.64
C ILE A 107 7.18 -3.94 -19.48
N PRO A 108 6.03 -3.30 -19.17
CA PRO A 108 5.92 -2.29 -18.12
C PRO A 108 5.87 -2.95 -16.73
N TRP A 109 6.97 -3.58 -16.32
CA TRP A 109 7.04 -4.38 -15.10
C TRP A 109 6.74 -3.58 -13.83
N ILE A 110 7.12 -2.31 -13.76
CA ILE A 110 6.82 -1.43 -12.61
C ILE A 110 5.30 -1.30 -12.47
N ALA A 111 4.61 -1.04 -13.58
CA ALA A 111 3.17 -0.88 -13.61
C ALA A 111 2.46 -2.18 -13.17
N LEU A 112 2.95 -3.33 -13.62
CA LEU A 112 2.42 -4.65 -13.23
C LEU A 112 2.63 -4.93 -11.74
N VAL A 113 3.83 -4.68 -11.20
CA VAL A 113 4.11 -4.90 -9.78
C VAL A 113 3.26 -3.98 -8.90
N LEU A 114 3.10 -2.71 -9.27
CA LEU A 114 2.20 -1.78 -8.57
C LEU A 114 0.74 -2.28 -8.63
N GLY A 115 0.28 -2.69 -9.82
CA GLY A 115 -1.01 -3.35 -10.06
C GLY A 115 -1.30 -4.50 -9.10
N VAL A 116 -0.39 -5.48 -9.11
CA VAL A 116 -0.50 -6.72 -8.34
C VAL A 116 -0.44 -6.44 -6.84
N THR A 117 0.52 -5.65 -6.38
CA THR A 117 0.64 -5.31 -4.95
C THR A 117 -0.60 -4.57 -4.45
N PHE A 118 -1.15 -3.64 -5.21
CA PHE A 118 -2.37 -2.93 -4.81
C PHE A 118 -3.60 -3.86 -4.74
N ALA A 119 -3.72 -4.79 -5.70
CA ALA A 119 -4.79 -5.79 -5.69
C ALA A 119 -4.71 -6.72 -4.46
N PHE A 120 -3.52 -7.22 -4.13
CA PHE A 120 -3.31 -8.03 -2.94
C PHE A 120 -3.52 -7.23 -1.64
N TYR A 121 -3.13 -5.95 -1.61
CA TYR A 121 -3.43 -5.07 -0.48
C TYR A 121 -4.94 -4.92 -0.27
N GLY A 122 -5.72 -4.70 -1.33
CA GLY A 122 -7.19 -4.70 -1.26
C GLY A 122 -7.75 -6.03 -0.72
N LEU A 123 -7.20 -7.16 -1.18
CA LEU A 123 -7.57 -8.47 -0.67
C LEU A 123 -7.29 -8.61 0.84
N THR A 124 -6.14 -8.14 1.34
CA THR A 124 -5.84 -8.18 2.77
C THR A 124 -6.84 -7.38 3.61
N LYS A 125 -7.31 -6.23 3.13
CA LYS A 125 -8.35 -5.45 3.81
C LYS A 125 -9.66 -6.23 3.90
N LYS A 126 -10.05 -6.89 2.81
CA LYS A 126 -11.28 -7.69 2.74
C LYS A 126 -11.24 -8.93 3.63
N LEU A 127 -10.08 -9.59 3.72
CA LEU A 127 -9.87 -10.76 4.59
C LEU A 127 -9.77 -10.38 6.07
N GLY A 128 -9.08 -9.28 6.38
CA GLY A 128 -8.85 -8.87 7.76
C GLY A 128 -10.09 -8.35 8.47
N LYS A 129 -11.01 -7.69 7.74
CA LYS A 129 -12.25 -7.07 8.26
C LYS A 129 -12.03 -6.19 9.50
N ALA A 130 -10.80 -5.74 9.73
CA ALA A 130 -10.45 -4.84 10.81
C ALA A 130 -10.99 -3.44 10.50
N PRO A 131 -11.48 -2.70 11.51
CA PRO A 131 -11.87 -1.33 11.27
C PRO A 131 -10.65 -0.49 10.84
N PRO A 132 -10.85 0.57 10.05
CA PRO A 132 -9.75 1.19 9.29
C PRO A 132 -8.61 1.74 10.15
N LEU A 133 -8.93 2.31 11.31
CA LEU A 133 -7.93 2.89 12.22
C LEU A 133 -7.03 1.79 12.80
N GLU A 134 -7.62 0.70 13.24
CA GLU A 134 -6.94 -0.46 13.79
C GLU A 134 -6.11 -1.17 12.72
N ALA A 135 -6.66 -1.33 11.52
CA ALA A 135 -5.95 -1.91 10.39
C ALA A 135 -4.69 -1.11 10.04
N VAL A 136 -4.80 0.22 9.93
CA VAL A 136 -3.66 1.10 9.63
C VAL A 136 -2.63 1.09 10.78
N GLY A 137 -3.07 0.97 12.03
CA GLY A 137 -2.18 0.80 13.18
C GLY A 137 -1.39 -0.51 13.15
N ILE A 138 -2.04 -1.62 12.82
CA ILE A 138 -1.37 -2.93 12.68
C ILE A 138 -0.43 -2.93 11.48
N GLU A 139 -0.84 -2.36 10.35
CA GLU A 139 -0.01 -2.23 9.14
C GLU A 139 1.26 -1.43 9.41
N THR A 140 1.11 -0.23 9.97
CA THR A 140 2.25 0.64 10.28
C THR A 140 3.14 0.07 11.38
N GLY A 141 2.57 -0.69 12.32
CA GLY A 141 3.31 -1.43 13.34
C GLY A 141 4.10 -2.60 12.75
N ALA A 142 3.50 -3.38 11.84
CA ALA A 142 4.18 -4.48 11.15
C ALA A 142 5.34 -3.98 10.28
N MET A 143 5.18 -2.83 9.62
CA MET A 143 6.24 -2.18 8.85
C MET A 143 7.36 -1.60 9.72
N PHE A 144 7.11 -1.37 11.02
CA PHE A 144 8.07 -0.75 11.90
C PHE A 144 9.31 -1.62 12.14
N ILE A 145 9.13 -2.93 12.31
CA ILE A 145 10.23 -3.86 12.55
C ILE A 145 11.19 -3.92 11.35
N PRO A 146 10.75 -4.17 10.10
CA PRO A 146 11.61 -4.10 8.92
C PRO A 146 12.29 -2.73 8.75
N ALA A 147 11.57 -1.65 9.04
CA ALA A 147 12.14 -0.30 8.96
C ALA A 147 13.29 -0.10 9.95
N LEU A 148 13.15 -0.56 11.20
CA LEU A 148 14.22 -0.49 12.20
C LEU A 148 15.44 -1.31 11.81
N ILE A 149 15.24 -2.53 11.29
CA ILE A 149 16.34 -3.39 10.82
C ILE A 149 17.10 -2.69 9.69
N LEU A 150 16.39 -2.15 8.70
CA LEU A 150 16.99 -1.44 7.58
C LEU A 150 17.77 -0.21 8.06
N LEU A 151 17.21 0.58 8.98
CA LEU A 151 17.91 1.73 9.55
C LEU A 151 19.16 1.32 10.32
N GLY A 152 19.14 0.21 11.06
CA GLY A 152 20.31 -0.33 11.73
C GLY A 152 21.42 -0.70 10.76
N VAL A 153 21.08 -1.36 9.65
CA VAL A 153 22.04 -1.71 8.58
C VAL A 153 22.60 -0.44 7.90
N LEU A 154 21.74 0.54 7.60
CA LEU A 154 22.17 1.80 6.98
C LEU A 154 23.03 2.65 7.92
N ALA A 155 22.74 2.61 9.23
CA ALA A 155 23.54 3.26 10.26
C ALA A 155 24.96 2.69 10.31
N GLN A 156 25.08 1.36 10.31
CA GLN A 156 26.38 0.69 10.26
C GLN A 156 27.19 1.02 9.01
N ARG A 157 26.50 1.28 7.88
CA ARG A 157 27.12 1.68 6.61
C ARG A 157 27.38 3.18 6.48
N GLN A 158 27.07 3.98 7.49
CA GLN A 158 27.14 5.46 7.45
C GLN A 158 26.34 6.09 6.29
N GLN A 159 25.29 5.40 5.82
CA GLN A 159 24.44 5.83 4.69
C GLN A 159 23.14 6.51 5.15
N LEU A 160 23.03 6.86 6.43
CA LEU A 160 21.89 7.60 6.96
C LEU A 160 21.87 9.02 6.42
N THR A 161 20.99 9.27 5.46
CA THR A 161 20.85 10.58 4.81
C THR A 161 20.12 11.60 5.71
N THR A 162 19.29 11.12 6.63
CA THR A 162 18.45 11.97 7.51
C THR A 162 19.27 12.84 8.46
N THR A 163 20.46 12.41 8.85
CA THR A 163 21.37 13.22 9.69
C THR A 163 22.20 14.21 8.87
N GLN A 164 22.29 14.05 7.54
CA GLN A 164 23.17 14.83 6.67
C GLN A 164 22.45 15.97 5.92
N GLN A 165 21.12 15.90 5.75
CA GLN A 165 20.34 16.84 4.91
C GLN A 165 19.51 17.91 5.66
N GLY A 166 19.77 18.12 6.96
CA GLY A 166 19.20 19.22 7.75
C GLY A 166 17.72 19.06 8.16
N ILE A 167 17.23 20.00 8.98
CA ILE A 167 15.89 19.97 9.62
C ILE A 167 14.74 20.01 8.60
N GLY A 168 14.93 20.68 7.45
CA GLY A 168 13.91 20.79 6.41
C GLY A 168 13.51 19.45 5.81
N THR A 169 14.49 18.56 5.56
CA THR A 169 14.24 17.21 5.03
C THR A 169 13.44 16.37 6.03
N THR A 170 13.76 16.47 7.32
CA THR A 170 13.00 15.80 8.39
C THR A 170 11.56 16.30 8.47
N ALA A 171 11.33 17.61 8.34
CA ALA A 171 9.98 18.16 8.32
C ALA A 171 9.15 17.65 7.12
N LEU A 172 9.75 17.56 5.93
CA LEU A 172 9.10 16.99 4.75
C LEU A 172 8.78 15.49 4.94
N LEU A 173 9.69 14.72 5.53
CA LEU A 173 9.45 13.30 5.84
C LEU A 173 8.32 13.10 6.86
N MET A 174 8.20 14.00 7.85
CA MET A 174 7.06 14.01 8.77
C MET A 174 5.75 14.32 8.05
N GLY A 175 5.74 15.32 7.17
CA GLY A 175 4.59 15.69 6.36
C GLY A 175 4.09 14.56 5.46
N LEU A 176 5.01 13.80 4.83
CA LEU A 176 4.67 12.61 4.05
C LEU A 176 3.95 11.55 4.90
N GLY A 177 4.33 11.41 6.17
CA GLY A 177 3.65 10.50 7.11
C GLY A 177 2.17 10.84 7.28
N ILE A 178 1.85 12.14 7.42
CA ILE A 178 0.48 12.65 7.55
C ILE A 178 -0.29 12.44 6.25
N LEU A 179 0.31 12.85 5.12
CA LEU A 179 -0.29 12.71 3.78
C LEU A 179 -0.56 11.26 3.40
N THR A 180 0.11 10.28 4.00
CA THR A 180 -0.12 8.86 3.73
C THR A 180 -1.24 8.28 4.60
N VAL A 181 -1.29 8.62 5.89
CA VAL A 181 -2.29 8.05 6.82
C VAL A 181 -3.70 8.48 6.47
N ILE A 182 -3.91 9.75 6.12
CA ILE A 182 -5.26 10.28 5.85
C ILE A 182 -5.93 9.55 4.67
N PRO A 183 -5.31 9.43 3.47
CA PRO A 183 -5.90 8.67 2.37
C PRO A 183 -6.09 7.19 2.67
N LEU A 184 -5.17 6.55 3.42
CA LEU A 184 -5.31 5.14 3.78
C LEU A 184 -6.52 4.89 4.69
N LEU A 185 -6.78 5.80 5.64
CA LEU A 185 -7.99 5.74 6.46
C LEU A 185 -9.23 5.89 5.59
N LEU A 186 -9.28 6.92 4.73
CA LEU A 186 -10.41 7.15 3.81
C LEU A 186 -10.66 5.96 2.89
N PHE A 187 -9.61 5.37 2.32
CA PHE A 187 -9.69 4.17 1.50
C PHE A 187 -10.23 2.98 2.29
N GLY A 188 -9.72 2.77 3.51
CA GLY A 188 -10.20 1.73 4.42
C GLY A 188 -11.69 1.89 4.76
N TYR A 189 -12.19 3.11 4.91
CA TYR A 189 -13.62 3.36 5.12
C TYR A 189 -14.48 3.13 3.86
N ALA A 190 -13.92 3.31 2.66
CA ALA A 190 -14.62 3.15 1.39
C ALA A 190 -14.68 1.69 0.91
N THR A 191 -13.63 0.92 1.13
CA THR A 191 -13.49 -0.46 0.57
C THR A 191 -14.61 -1.43 1.00
N PRO A 192 -15.10 -1.43 2.26
CA PRO A 192 -16.20 -2.33 2.66
C PRO A 192 -17.56 -2.02 2.03
N LYS A 193 -17.71 -0.86 1.34
CA LYS A 193 -18.97 -0.40 0.75
C LYS A 193 -19.12 -0.76 -0.74
N VAL A 194 -18.16 -1.49 -1.31
CA VAL A 194 -18.11 -1.90 -2.73
C VAL A 194 -18.02 -3.42 -2.81
#